data_AF-A0A1C5TQN8-F1
#
_entry.id   AF-A0A1C5TQN8-F1
#
_cell.length_a   1.000
_cell.length_b   1.000
_cell.length_c   1.000
_cell.angle_alpha   90.00
_cell.angle_beta   90.00
_cell.angle_gamma   90.00
#
_symmetry.space_group_name_H-M   'P 1'
#
loop_
_entity.id
_entity.type
_entity.pdbx_description
1 polymer ?
#
loop_
_entity_poly.entity_id
_entity_poly.type
_entity_poly.pdbx_seq_one_letter_code
_entity_poly.pdbx_strand_id
1 'polypeptide(L)'
;MQIYLAVTPAEAQEASRFRCSLAHVAYCIGPDSTLLRQNLLLQTRGGLLSVTDRGAPFIASPERLSAAALRECGRRSYGGVLLDFEQPPAPDRLAFAETLARRLSPRPVYVPESYAAASGAIPLICTAISGGNFVQRLQEAAAGRDRAGGLALDVQRLRMDFILPAQSGEGRPLSGRELQDLLDRESPSVFFSQDLCARYFTYARDGETHFVLFDDADTLSQKLRTGGNMGFAAAFLMYPEVQDLLPKLFPGRRT
;
A
#
# COMPACT_ATOMS: atom_id res chain seq x y z
N MET A 1 -14.79 -4.72 2.73
CA MET A 1 -13.42 -4.17 2.76
C MET A 1 -13.45 -2.73 2.28
N GLN A 2 -12.89 -1.79 3.04
CA GLN A 2 -12.76 -0.38 2.63
C GLN A 2 -11.51 -0.20 1.77
N ILE A 3 -11.62 0.50 0.64
CA ILE A 3 -10.47 0.78 -0.23
C ILE A 3 -10.00 2.22 -0.01
N TYR A 4 -8.69 2.37 0.16
CA TYR A 4 -7.99 3.63 0.30
C TYR A 4 -7.02 3.84 -0.85
N LEU A 5 -6.98 5.07 -1.35
CA LEU A 5 -6.02 5.53 -2.34
C LEU A 5 -5.07 6.50 -1.63
N ALA A 6 -3.79 6.14 -1.52
CA ALA A 6 -2.77 6.99 -0.96
C ALA A 6 -2.36 8.04 -1.99
N VAL A 7 -2.47 9.31 -1.59
CA VAL A 7 -2.33 10.47 -2.48
C VAL A 7 -1.48 11.56 -1.85
N THR A 8 -0.62 12.17 -2.65
CA THR A 8 0.02 13.44 -2.27
C THR A 8 -1.00 14.59 -2.33
N PRO A 9 -0.73 15.76 -1.72
CA PRO A 9 -1.62 16.91 -1.81
C PRO A 9 -1.90 17.37 -3.25
N ALA A 10 -0.94 17.22 -4.16
CA ALA A 10 -1.09 17.58 -5.56
C ALA A 10 -2.03 16.63 -6.33
N GLU A 11 -2.06 15.35 -5.94
CA GLU A 11 -2.86 14.30 -6.56
C GLU A 11 -4.31 14.26 -6.04
N ALA A 12 -4.52 14.71 -4.80
CA ALA A 12 -5.79 14.54 -4.08
C ALA A 12 -7.02 15.03 -4.84
N GLN A 13 -6.91 16.13 -5.58
CA GLN A 13 -8.04 16.67 -6.35
C GLN A 13 -8.45 15.72 -7.49
N GLU A 14 -7.50 15.20 -8.25
CA GLU A 14 -7.78 14.28 -9.35
C GLU A 14 -8.27 12.92 -8.83
N ALA A 15 -7.60 12.40 -7.81
CA ALA A 15 -7.95 11.15 -7.13
C ALA A 15 -9.36 11.17 -6.53
N SER A 16 -9.83 12.32 -6.03
CA SER A 16 -11.17 12.45 -5.43
C SER A 16 -12.33 12.18 -6.40
N ARG A 17 -12.06 12.12 -7.71
CA ARG A 17 -13.06 11.77 -8.74
C ARG A 17 -13.42 10.28 -8.70
N PHE A 18 -12.57 9.44 -8.14
CA PHE A 18 -12.80 8.02 -7.98
C PHE A 18 -13.50 7.74 -6.64
N ARG A 19 -14.36 6.71 -6.58
CA ARG A 19 -15.14 6.36 -5.39
C ARG A 19 -14.31 5.61 -4.33
N CYS A 20 -13.12 6.09 -4.03
CA CYS A 20 -12.24 5.57 -2.99
C CYS A 20 -12.08 6.59 -1.87
N SER A 21 -11.85 6.10 -0.65
CA SER A 21 -11.41 6.97 0.44
C SER A 21 -9.95 7.35 0.20
N LEU A 22 -9.53 8.53 0.62
CA LEU A 22 -8.14 8.97 0.44
C LEU A 22 -7.32 8.72 1.71
N ALA A 23 -6.08 8.28 1.57
CA ALA A 23 -5.06 8.38 2.60
C ALA A 23 -4.12 9.53 2.23
N HIS A 24 -4.12 10.61 3.01
CA HIS A 24 -3.44 11.85 2.67
C HIS A 24 -1.96 11.77 3.06
N VAL A 25 -1.09 11.48 2.08
CA VAL A 25 0.38 11.41 2.21
C VAL A 25 0.93 12.83 2.27
N ALA A 26 0.76 13.44 3.44
CA ALA A 26 0.99 14.87 3.64
C ALA A 26 1.60 15.19 5.01
N TYR A 27 1.95 14.17 5.81
CA TYR A 27 2.50 14.38 7.14
C TYR A 27 3.81 13.64 7.33
N CYS A 28 4.73 14.26 8.05
CA CYS A 28 6.00 13.65 8.43
C CYS A 28 6.32 13.96 9.89
N ILE A 29 7.25 13.19 10.44
CA ILE A 29 7.74 13.36 11.80
C ILE A 29 8.84 14.43 11.79
N GLY A 30 8.65 15.47 12.60
CA GLY A 30 9.62 16.55 12.78
C GLY A 30 10.41 16.45 14.08
N PRO A 31 11.35 17.40 14.30
CA PRO A 31 12.11 17.52 15.55
C PRO A 31 11.20 17.56 16.77
N ASP A 32 11.71 17.14 17.93
CA ASP A 32 11.01 17.14 19.21
C ASP A 32 9.67 16.36 19.20
N SER A 33 9.58 15.35 18.31
CA SER A 33 8.37 14.53 18.12
C SER A 33 7.15 15.37 17.72
N THR A 34 7.36 16.33 16.84
CA THR A 34 6.29 17.14 16.24
C THR A 34 5.71 16.47 15.02
N LEU A 35 4.40 16.67 14.78
CA LEU A 35 3.76 16.27 13.53
C LEU A 35 3.80 17.45 12.57
N LEU A 36 4.53 17.31 11.46
CA LEU A 36 4.61 18.32 10.42
C LEU A 36 3.60 18.00 9.31
N ARG A 37 3.02 19.04 8.71
CA ARG A 37 2.08 18.94 7.60
C ARG A 37 2.65 19.64 6.37
N GLN A 38 2.60 18.96 5.23
CA GLN A 38 3.07 19.46 3.95
C GLN A 38 1.88 19.84 3.05
N ASN A 39 1.86 21.10 2.59
CA ASN A 39 1.06 21.62 1.45
C ASN A 39 -0.38 21.11 1.28
N LEU A 40 -1.06 20.75 2.36
CA LEU A 40 -2.44 20.23 2.31
C LEU A 40 -3.45 21.38 2.39
N LEU A 41 -4.41 21.39 1.46
CA LEU A 41 -5.48 22.40 1.43
C LEU A 41 -6.25 22.45 2.75
N LEU A 42 -6.65 23.67 3.16
CA LEU A 42 -7.38 23.88 4.42
C LEU A 42 -8.75 23.18 4.45
N GLN A 43 -9.35 22.95 3.29
CA GLN A 43 -10.67 22.32 3.17
C GLN A 43 -10.63 20.79 3.14
N THR A 44 -9.44 20.18 3.04
CA THR A 44 -9.32 18.71 3.04
C THR A 44 -9.91 18.12 4.31
N ARG A 45 -10.86 17.20 4.15
CA ARG A 45 -11.56 16.49 5.22
C ARG A 45 -11.84 15.04 4.82
N GLY A 46 -11.99 14.16 5.81
CA GLY A 46 -12.28 12.75 5.60
C GLY A 46 -11.09 11.95 5.08
N GLY A 47 -11.23 10.63 5.05
CA GLY A 47 -10.13 9.72 4.71
C GLY A 47 -9.21 9.45 5.90
N LEU A 48 -7.93 9.17 5.64
CA LEU A 48 -6.92 8.85 6.64
C LEU A 48 -5.80 9.90 6.65
N LEU A 49 -5.22 10.09 7.83
CA LEU A 49 -3.94 10.79 7.98
C LEU A 49 -2.82 9.82 7.62
N SER A 50 -1.94 10.12 6.65
CA SER A 50 -0.74 9.31 6.41
C SER A 50 0.53 10.01 6.91
N VAL A 51 1.32 9.32 7.72
CA VAL A 51 2.59 9.80 8.30
C VAL A 51 3.75 8.97 7.76
N THR A 52 4.72 9.62 7.11
CA THR A 52 5.98 8.98 6.71
C THR A 52 7.07 9.16 7.76
N ASP A 53 7.98 8.18 7.85
CA ASP A 53 9.22 8.27 8.61
C ASP A 53 10.46 8.56 7.75
N ARG A 54 10.27 8.82 6.46
CA ARG A 54 11.36 9.18 5.54
C ARG A 54 12.05 10.46 6.00
N GLY A 55 13.34 10.35 6.31
CA GLY A 55 14.14 11.46 6.84
C GLY A 55 13.72 11.92 8.25
N ALA A 56 12.92 11.12 8.97
CA ALA A 56 12.43 11.48 10.29
C ALA A 56 13.54 11.42 11.36
N PRO A 57 13.59 12.38 12.30
CA PRO A 57 14.43 12.29 13.48
C PRO A 57 13.88 11.24 14.47
N PHE A 58 14.65 10.97 15.51
CA PHE A 58 14.23 10.10 16.61
C PHE A 58 12.95 10.60 17.29
N ILE A 59 12.03 9.67 17.58
CA ILE A 59 10.77 9.96 18.28
C ILE A 59 11.02 9.94 19.79
N ALA A 60 11.50 11.05 20.34
CA ALA A 60 11.73 11.23 21.77
C ALA A 60 10.47 11.14 22.65
N SER A 61 9.28 11.49 22.12
CA SER A 61 8.01 11.40 22.85
C SER A 61 6.88 10.87 21.95
N PRO A 62 6.68 9.54 21.92
CA PRO A 62 5.52 8.90 21.31
C PRO A 62 4.19 9.53 21.71
N GLU A 63 4.02 9.87 22.99
CA GLU A 63 2.78 10.43 23.54
C GLU A 63 2.44 11.79 22.94
N ARG A 64 3.46 12.65 22.77
CA ARG A 64 3.30 13.99 22.20
C ARG A 64 2.91 13.88 20.72
N LEU A 65 3.63 13.05 19.97
CA LEU A 65 3.37 12.85 18.56
C LEU A 65 2.00 12.22 18.33
N SER A 66 1.61 11.21 19.13
CA SER A 66 0.26 10.63 19.05
C SER A 66 -0.81 11.66 19.39
N ALA A 67 -0.61 12.50 20.40
CA ALA A 67 -1.57 13.56 20.73
C ALA A 67 -1.72 14.58 19.59
N ALA A 68 -0.65 14.89 18.86
CA ALA A 68 -0.71 15.74 17.67
C ALA A 68 -1.49 15.08 16.53
N ALA A 69 -1.24 13.80 16.25
CA ALA A 69 -1.99 13.03 15.26
C ALA A 69 -3.49 12.95 15.60
N LEU A 70 -3.85 12.70 16.87
CA LEU A 70 -5.25 12.68 17.32
C LEU A 70 -5.95 14.02 17.08
N ARG A 71 -5.29 15.14 17.40
CA ARG A 71 -5.84 16.49 17.17
C ARG A 71 -6.07 16.75 15.69
N GLU A 72 -5.12 16.40 14.83
CA GLU A 72 -5.29 16.59 13.38
C GLU A 72 -6.41 15.67 12.83
N CYS A 73 -6.48 14.41 13.28
CA CYS A 73 -7.60 13.52 12.94
C CYS A 73 -8.96 14.10 13.35
N GLY A 74 -9.07 14.72 14.53
CA GLY A 74 -10.29 15.43 14.95
C GLY A 74 -10.60 16.63 14.05
N ARG A 75 -9.61 17.49 13.80
CA ARG A 75 -9.74 18.71 12.98
C ARG A 75 -10.16 18.42 11.54
N ARG A 76 -9.64 17.34 10.96
CA ARG A 76 -9.85 16.94 9.56
C ARG A 76 -10.94 15.88 9.39
N SER A 77 -11.52 15.39 10.48
CA SER A 77 -12.45 14.26 10.46
C SER A 77 -11.86 13.01 9.81
N TYR A 78 -10.58 12.73 10.08
CA TYR A 78 -9.94 11.49 9.61
C TYR A 78 -10.46 10.27 10.40
N GLY A 79 -10.77 9.22 9.64
CA GLY A 79 -11.30 7.96 10.15
C GLY A 79 -10.24 7.04 10.75
N GLY A 80 -8.95 7.38 10.63
CA GLY A 80 -7.83 6.57 11.11
C GLY A 80 -6.49 7.15 10.64
N VAL A 81 -5.42 6.39 10.86
CA VAL A 81 -4.06 6.76 10.47
C VAL A 81 -3.41 5.63 9.66
N LEU A 82 -2.66 5.98 8.62
CA LEU A 82 -1.69 5.13 7.95
C LEU A 82 -0.29 5.58 8.37
N LEU A 83 0.52 4.68 8.93
CA LEU A 83 1.94 4.92 9.12
C LEU A 83 2.66 4.36 7.90
N ASP A 84 3.07 5.23 7.00
CA ASP A 84 3.81 4.91 5.77
C ASP A 84 5.31 4.85 6.08
N PHE A 85 5.67 3.87 6.92
CA PHE A 85 7.03 3.71 7.41
C PHE A 85 7.83 2.85 6.44
N GLU A 86 8.91 3.43 5.92
CA GLU A 86 9.78 2.78 4.94
C GLU A 86 11.06 2.26 5.62
N GLN A 87 11.39 2.73 6.82
CA GLN A 87 12.55 2.26 7.56
C GLN A 87 12.23 0.97 8.34
N PRO A 88 13.24 0.10 8.56
CA PRO A 88 13.10 -1.05 9.44
C PRO A 88 12.57 -0.66 10.83
N PRO A 89 11.78 -1.54 11.49
CA PRO A 89 11.27 -1.29 12.84
C PRO A 89 12.36 -0.89 13.83
N ALA A 90 12.18 0.27 14.44
CA ALA A 90 13.01 0.78 15.53
C ALA A 90 12.16 0.93 16.80
N PRO A 91 12.77 0.84 18.01
CA PRO A 91 12.02 0.90 19.27
C PRO A 91 11.13 2.14 19.44
N ASP A 92 11.59 3.32 18.99
CA ASP A 92 10.85 4.57 19.07
C ASP A 92 9.62 4.60 18.16
N ARG A 93 9.77 4.06 16.93
CA ARG A 93 8.69 3.92 15.95
C ARG A 93 7.65 2.90 16.38
N LEU A 94 8.08 1.76 16.93
CA LEU A 94 7.18 0.76 17.51
C LEU A 94 6.39 1.35 18.67
N ALA A 95 7.07 2.01 19.62
CA ALA A 95 6.41 2.67 20.75
C ALA A 95 5.39 3.75 20.30
N PHE A 96 5.71 4.49 19.24
CA PHE A 96 4.78 5.43 18.62
C PHE A 96 3.57 4.76 17.98
N ALA A 97 3.78 3.72 17.17
CA ALA A 97 2.68 2.98 16.55
C ALA A 97 1.71 2.39 17.60
N GLU A 98 2.23 1.77 18.65
CA GLU A 98 1.44 1.21 19.76
C GLU A 98 0.68 2.27 20.55
N THR A 99 1.37 3.37 20.89
CA THR A 99 0.77 4.46 21.65
C THR A 99 -0.32 5.15 20.85
N LEU A 100 -0.11 5.31 19.54
CA LEU A 100 -1.11 5.85 18.64
C LEU A 100 -2.31 4.92 18.50
N ALA A 101 -2.09 3.62 18.26
CA ALA A 101 -3.15 2.63 18.12
C ALA A 101 -4.04 2.57 19.38
N ARG A 102 -3.41 2.50 20.56
CA ARG A 102 -4.11 2.51 21.85
C ARG A 102 -4.97 3.77 22.04
N ARG A 103 -4.45 4.94 21.68
CA ARG A 103 -5.15 6.23 21.89
C ARG A 103 -6.21 6.53 20.83
N LEU A 104 -6.02 6.06 19.60
CA LEU A 104 -6.92 6.35 18.49
C LEU A 104 -8.14 5.44 18.44
N SER A 105 -8.07 4.27 19.10
CA SER A 105 -9.15 3.29 19.22
C SER A 105 -10.52 3.94 19.54
N PRO A 106 -11.61 3.53 18.86
CA PRO A 106 -11.71 2.37 17.96
C PRO A 106 -11.29 2.64 16.50
N ARG A 107 -10.76 3.83 16.17
CA ARG A 107 -10.29 4.12 14.81
C ARG A 107 -8.97 3.40 14.52
N PRO A 108 -8.79 2.83 13.31
CA PRO A 108 -7.63 2.01 12.97
C PRO A 108 -6.35 2.83 12.80
N VAL A 109 -5.23 2.19 13.15
CA VAL A 109 -3.88 2.59 12.76
C VAL A 109 -3.30 1.48 11.89
N TYR A 110 -3.07 1.77 10.63
CA TYR A 110 -2.49 0.86 9.65
C TYR A 110 -0.97 1.01 9.63
N VAL A 111 -0.24 -0.10 9.55
CA VAL A 111 1.23 -0.13 9.57
C VAL A 111 1.77 -1.11 8.54
N PRO A 112 3.01 -0.98 8.08
CA PRO A 112 3.64 -1.99 7.23
C PRO A 112 3.73 -3.33 7.98
N GLU A 113 3.79 -4.44 7.24
CA GLU A 113 3.84 -5.77 7.86
C GLU A 113 5.03 -5.96 8.81
N SER A 114 6.18 -5.35 8.52
CA SER A 114 7.35 -5.38 9.40
C SER A 114 7.07 -4.81 10.81
N TYR A 115 6.06 -3.95 10.94
CA TYR A 115 5.61 -3.36 12.20
C TYR A 115 4.46 -4.15 12.85
N ALA A 116 4.15 -5.37 12.41
CA ALA A 116 3.07 -6.20 12.95
C ALA A 116 3.19 -6.50 14.46
N ALA A 117 4.39 -6.33 15.03
CA ALA A 117 4.64 -6.43 16.47
C ALA A 117 4.02 -5.29 17.30
N ALA A 118 3.71 -4.14 16.68
CA ALA A 118 3.07 -3.02 17.35
C ALA A 118 1.64 -3.40 17.76
N SER A 119 1.43 -3.61 19.06
CA SER A 119 0.14 -3.99 19.63
C SER A 119 -0.98 -3.00 19.27
N GLY A 120 -2.11 -3.54 18.82
CA GLY A 120 -3.31 -2.78 18.43
C GLY A 120 -3.26 -2.16 17.02
N ALA A 121 -2.11 -2.16 16.35
CA ALA A 121 -2.01 -1.73 14.96
C ALA A 121 -2.47 -2.83 13.99
N ILE A 122 -2.90 -2.42 12.79
CA ILE A 122 -3.39 -3.29 11.71
C ILE A 122 -2.30 -3.38 10.64
N PRO A 123 -1.58 -4.50 10.52
CA PRO A 123 -0.55 -4.64 9.50
C PRO A 123 -1.15 -4.77 8.10
N LEU A 124 -0.44 -4.19 7.12
CA LEU A 124 -0.73 -4.30 5.70
C LEU A 124 0.00 -5.48 5.09
N ILE A 125 -0.72 -6.45 4.54
CA ILE A 125 -0.17 -7.62 3.89
C ILE A 125 0.07 -7.31 2.41
N CYS A 126 1.32 -7.41 1.98
CA CYS A 126 1.69 -7.17 0.59
C CYS A 126 1.08 -8.23 -0.34
N THR A 127 0.49 -7.76 -1.43
CA THR A 127 -0.11 -8.61 -2.47
C THR A 127 0.77 -8.78 -3.72
N ALA A 128 1.92 -8.11 -3.74
CA ALA A 128 2.92 -8.20 -4.80
C ALA A 128 3.93 -9.31 -4.45
N ILE A 129 3.65 -10.54 -4.92
CA ILE A 129 4.55 -11.68 -4.74
C ILE A 129 5.22 -12.08 -6.07
N SER A 130 6.50 -12.41 -6.03
CA SER A 130 7.28 -12.92 -7.17
C SER A 130 7.47 -14.44 -7.15
N GLY A 131 7.01 -15.11 -6.09
CA GLY A 131 7.06 -16.56 -5.93
C GLY A 131 6.03 -17.04 -4.90
N GLY A 132 5.78 -18.36 -4.86
CA GLY A 132 4.77 -18.96 -3.99
C GLY A 132 3.34 -18.80 -4.53
N ASN A 133 2.36 -18.83 -3.62
CA ASN A 133 0.93 -18.72 -3.95
C ASN A 133 0.26 -17.59 -3.16
N PHE A 134 -0.45 -16.72 -3.87
CA PHE A 134 -1.08 -15.50 -3.36
C PHE A 134 -2.18 -15.81 -2.34
N VAL A 135 -3.03 -16.79 -2.62
CA VAL A 135 -4.12 -17.17 -1.71
C VAL A 135 -3.54 -17.77 -0.43
N GLN A 136 -2.57 -18.67 -0.56
CA GLN A 136 -1.88 -19.26 0.58
C GLN A 136 -1.19 -18.18 1.43
N ARG A 137 -0.50 -17.23 0.80
CA ARG A 137 0.15 -16.10 1.47
C ARG A 137 -0.81 -15.28 2.34
N LEU A 138 -2.03 -15.02 1.85
CA LEU A 138 -3.06 -14.32 2.62
C LEU A 138 -3.62 -15.20 3.74
N GLN A 139 -3.77 -16.51 3.51
CA GLN A 139 -4.24 -17.45 4.53
C GLN A 139 -3.24 -17.58 5.68
N GLU A 140 -1.94 -17.66 5.37
CA GLU A 140 -0.86 -17.72 6.35
C GLU A 140 -0.81 -16.46 7.22
N ALA A 141 -0.94 -15.27 6.61
CA ALA A 141 -1.04 -14.02 7.38
C ALA A 141 -2.26 -14.00 8.31
N ALA A 142 -3.40 -14.51 7.84
CA ALA A 142 -4.64 -14.52 8.62
C ALA A 142 -4.62 -15.57 9.74
N ALA A 143 -3.90 -16.69 9.58
CA ALA A 143 -3.87 -17.81 10.52
C ALA A 143 -3.32 -17.42 11.92
N GLY A 144 -2.46 -16.39 11.99
CA GLY A 144 -1.88 -15.89 13.24
C GLY A 144 -2.70 -14.81 13.97
N ARG A 145 -3.93 -14.52 13.53
CA ARG A 145 -4.77 -13.45 14.10
C ARG A 145 -6.16 -13.99 14.39
N ASP A 146 -6.73 -13.60 15.53
CA ASP A 146 -8.05 -14.07 15.97
C ASP A 146 -9.16 -13.84 14.92
N ARG A 147 -9.02 -12.82 14.06
CA ARG A 147 -9.86 -12.58 12.86
C ARG A 147 -9.09 -11.82 11.78
N ALA A 148 -9.33 -12.15 10.50
CA ALA A 148 -8.83 -11.40 9.33
C ALA A 148 -9.24 -9.91 9.31
N GLY A 149 -10.28 -9.52 10.07
CA GLY A 149 -10.64 -8.12 10.29
C GLY A 149 -9.58 -7.29 11.03
N GLY A 150 -8.52 -7.91 11.54
CA GLY A 150 -7.33 -7.26 12.09
C GLY A 150 -6.20 -7.06 11.07
N LEU A 151 -6.44 -7.30 9.77
CA LEU A 151 -5.47 -7.13 8.69
C LEU A 151 -6.04 -6.22 7.58
N ALA A 152 -5.13 -5.61 6.83
CA ALA A 152 -5.45 -4.90 5.59
C ALA A 152 -4.47 -5.31 4.49
N LEU A 153 -4.79 -4.99 3.23
CA LEU A 153 -3.94 -5.29 2.08
C LEU A 153 -3.12 -4.07 1.66
N ASP A 154 -1.85 -4.31 1.35
CA ASP A 154 -1.05 -3.42 0.51
C ASP A 154 -1.10 -3.93 -0.93
N VAL A 155 -1.87 -3.22 -1.76
CA VAL A 155 -2.15 -3.58 -3.16
C VAL A 155 -1.24 -2.77 -4.08
N GLN A 156 -0.01 -3.26 -4.20
CA GLN A 156 1.01 -2.73 -5.09
C GLN A 156 0.81 -3.24 -6.51
N ARG A 157 1.13 -2.40 -7.51
CA ARG A 157 1.12 -2.81 -8.91
C ARG A 157 2.50 -3.33 -9.31
N LEU A 158 2.64 -4.65 -9.45
CA LEU A 158 3.88 -5.24 -9.94
C LEU A 158 4.20 -4.82 -11.37
N ARG A 159 5.49 -4.54 -11.63
CA ARG A 159 6.11 -4.48 -12.95
C ARG A 159 7.59 -4.82 -12.79
N MET A 160 7.96 -6.08 -13.00
CA MET A 160 9.30 -6.58 -12.70
C MET A 160 9.82 -7.45 -13.83
N ASP A 161 11.12 -7.33 -14.12
CA ASP A 161 11.86 -8.12 -15.10
C ASP A 161 12.92 -8.95 -14.37
N PHE A 162 12.82 -10.27 -14.48
CA PHE A 162 13.69 -11.23 -13.82
C PHE A 162 14.57 -11.93 -14.84
N ILE A 163 15.88 -11.98 -14.59
CA ILE A 163 16.79 -12.84 -15.34
C ILE A 163 16.74 -14.24 -14.72
N LEU A 164 16.47 -15.26 -15.52
CA LEU A 164 16.37 -16.64 -15.07
C LEU A 164 17.72 -17.38 -15.15
N PRO A 165 18.04 -18.22 -14.14
CA PRO A 165 17.23 -18.54 -12.96
C PRO A 165 17.25 -17.41 -11.90
N ALA A 166 16.08 -16.97 -11.45
CA ALA A 166 15.92 -15.87 -10.48
C ALA A 166 16.07 -16.37 -9.03
N GLN A 167 17.28 -16.79 -8.65
CA GLN A 167 17.54 -17.44 -7.36
C GLN A 167 17.24 -16.57 -6.14
N SER A 168 17.38 -15.25 -6.24
CA SER A 168 17.05 -14.30 -5.16
C SER A 168 15.55 -14.02 -5.04
N GLY A 169 14.76 -14.32 -6.09
CA GLY A 169 13.37 -13.87 -6.18
C GLY A 169 13.21 -12.35 -6.35
N GLU A 170 14.30 -11.63 -6.58
CA GLU A 170 14.33 -10.18 -6.83
C GLU A 170 14.45 -9.90 -8.33
N GLY A 171 13.61 -9.01 -8.83
CA GLY A 171 13.60 -8.57 -10.23
C GLY A 171 13.99 -7.10 -10.34
N ARG A 172 14.32 -6.68 -11.56
CA ARG A 172 14.49 -5.25 -11.86
C ARG A 172 13.11 -4.60 -12.00
N PRO A 173 12.81 -3.52 -11.28
CA PRO A 173 11.57 -2.79 -11.47
C PRO A 173 11.52 -2.14 -12.86
N LEU A 174 10.32 -2.16 -13.45
CA LEU A 174 10.02 -1.52 -14.72
C LEU A 174 9.09 -0.34 -14.51
N SER A 175 9.39 0.77 -15.17
CA SER A 175 8.40 1.81 -15.42
C SER A 175 7.29 1.30 -16.34
N GLY A 176 6.15 2.00 -16.36
CA GLY A 176 5.06 1.66 -17.29
C GLY A 176 5.49 1.75 -18.76
N ARG A 177 6.37 2.70 -19.08
CA ARG A 177 6.93 2.86 -20.43
C ARG A 177 7.85 1.69 -20.80
N GLU A 178 8.76 1.28 -19.91
CA GLU A 178 9.64 0.14 -20.19
C GLU A 178 8.86 -1.16 -20.39
N LEU A 179 7.81 -1.39 -19.61
CA LEU A 179 6.92 -2.55 -19.80
C LEU A 179 6.21 -2.49 -21.16
N GLN A 180 5.72 -1.31 -21.57
CA GLN A 180 5.09 -1.15 -22.88
C GLN A 180 6.08 -1.37 -24.03
N ASP A 181 7.28 -0.77 -23.92
CA ASP A 181 8.36 -0.94 -24.91
C ASP A 181 8.78 -2.42 -25.03
N LEU A 182 8.72 -3.20 -23.95
CA LEU A 182 8.94 -4.65 -23.95
C LEU A 182 7.81 -5.40 -24.66
N LEU A 183 6.55 -5.11 -24.34
CA LEU A 183 5.39 -5.73 -24.97
C LEU A 183 5.36 -5.49 -26.48
N ASP A 184 5.66 -4.26 -26.92
CA ASP A 184 5.66 -3.88 -28.32
C ASP A 184 6.80 -4.55 -29.08
N ARG A 185 8.01 -4.53 -28.51
CA ARG A 185 9.22 -5.08 -29.15
C ARG A 185 9.20 -6.60 -29.24
N GLU A 186 8.88 -7.28 -28.14
CA GLU A 186 8.93 -8.74 -28.08
C GLU A 186 7.64 -9.38 -28.63
N SER A 187 6.55 -8.61 -28.72
CA SER A 187 5.20 -9.07 -29.11
C SER A 187 4.83 -10.43 -28.47
N PRO A 188 4.96 -10.57 -27.14
CA PRO A 188 4.91 -11.86 -26.49
C PRO A 188 3.47 -12.34 -26.28
N SER A 189 3.29 -13.65 -26.12
CA SER A 189 2.08 -14.20 -25.53
C SER A 189 2.07 -13.90 -24.02
N VAL A 190 1.05 -13.18 -23.56
CA VAL A 190 0.86 -12.85 -22.15
C VAL A 190 -0.05 -13.87 -21.48
N PHE A 191 0.40 -14.44 -20.37
CA PHE A 191 -0.32 -15.44 -19.58
C PHE A 191 -0.74 -14.87 -18.23
N PHE A 192 -1.73 -15.52 -17.60
CA PHE A 192 -2.13 -15.23 -16.22
C PHE A 192 -1.67 -16.36 -15.29
N SER A 193 -0.93 -16.02 -14.25
CA SER A 193 -0.55 -16.94 -13.18
C SER A 193 -1.62 -16.94 -12.10
N GLN A 194 -2.28 -18.09 -11.90
CA GLN A 194 -3.23 -18.25 -10.79
C GLN A 194 -2.53 -18.19 -9.43
N ASP A 195 -1.34 -18.77 -9.33
CA ASP A 195 -0.55 -18.78 -8.09
C ASP A 195 -0.12 -17.38 -7.70
N LEU A 196 0.41 -16.57 -8.63
CA LEU A 196 0.88 -15.22 -8.31
C LEU A 196 -0.23 -14.16 -8.38
N CYS A 197 -1.38 -14.51 -8.95
CA CYS A 197 -2.46 -13.57 -9.28
C CYS A 197 -1.93 -12.35 -10.06
N ALA A 198 -1.11 -12.61 -11.09
CA ALA A 198 -0.41 -11.60 -11.89
C ALA A 198 -0.27 -12.08 -13.35
N ARG A 199 0.00 -11.14 -14.26
CA ARG A 199 0.33 -11.46 -15.67
C ARG A 199 1.82 -11.69 -15.82
N TYR A 200 2.19 -12.57 -16.74
CA TYR A 200 3.59 -12.76 -17.08
C TYR A 200 3.81 -13.11 -18.55
N PHE A 201 5.04 -12.92 -19.00
CA PHE A 201 5.57 -13.47 -20.24
C PHE A 201 7.07 -13.71 -20.10
N THR A 202 7.64 -14.45 -21.05
CA THR A 202 9.10 -14.66 -21.15
C THR A 202 9.62 -14.18 -22.49
N TYR A 203 10.86 -13.74 -22.51
CA TYR A 203 11.59 -13.42 -23.75
C TYR A 203 13.07 -13.77 -23.58
N ALA A 204 13.81 -13.90 -24.67
CA ALA A 204 15.24 -14.16 -24.64
C ALA A 204 16.01 -12.99 -25.25
N ARG A 205 17.08 -12.55 -24.60
CA ARG A 205 17.92 -11.45 -25.07
C ARG A 205 19.35 -11.66 -24.64
N ASP A 206 20.29 -11.47 -25.56
CA ASP A 206 21.73 -11.55 -25.28
C ASP A 206 22.16 -12.88 -24.60
N GLY A 207 21.45 -13.98 -24.90
CA GLY A 207 21.68 -15.30 -24.32
C GLY A 207 21.02 -15.53 -22.96
N GLU A 208 20.35 -14.52 -22.39
CA GLU A 208 19.62 -14.58 -21.13
C GLU A 208 18.13 -14.84 -21.36
N THR A 209 17.51 -15.62 -20.46
CA THR A 209 16.06 -15.78 -20.43
C THR A 209 15.47 -14.83 -19.40
N HIS A 210 14.56 -13.99 -19.85
CA HIS A 210 13.84 -13.05 -19.01
C HIS A 210 12.43 -13.56 -18.70
N PHE A 211 11.95 -13.27 -17.50
CA PHE A 211 10.58 -13.47 -17.05
C PHE A 211 10.04 -12.13 -16.56
N VAL A 212 9.02 -11.61 -17.22
CA VAL A 212 8.38 -10.35 -16.84
C VAL A 212 7.11 -10.66 -16.09
N LEU A 213 6.96 -10.13 -14.88
CA LEU A 213 5.78 -10.26 -14.02
C LEU A 213 5.16 -8.89 -13.81
N PHE A 214 3.86 -8.75 -14.05
CA PHE A 214 3.20 -7.46 -13.89
C PHE A 214 1.71 -7.57 -13.53
N ASP A 215 1.17 -6.47 -13.00
CA ASP A 215 -0.24 -6.30 -12.68
C ASP A 215 -0.95 -5.38 -13.69
N ASP A 216 -2.18 -5.77 -14.03
CA ASP A 216 -3.15 -4.97 -14.76
C ASP A 216 -4.40 -4.72 -13.91
N ALA A 217 -5.41 -4.04 -14.47
CA ALA A 217 -6.62 -3.74 -13.72
C ALA A 217 -7.40 -5.01 -13.28
N ASP A 218 -7.32 -6.10 -14.06
CA ASP A 218 -8.04 -7.33 -13.76
C ASP A 218 -7.36 -8.08 -12.62
N THR A 219 -6.02 -8.17 -12.62
CA THR A 219 -5.26 -8.81 -11.55
C THR A 219 -5.41 -8.06 -10.23
N LEU A 220 -5.32 -6.72 -10.24
CA LEU A 220 -5.56 -5.90 -9.05
C LEU A 220 -7.01 -6.03 -8.54
N SER A 221 -8.00 -6.06 -9.44
CA SER A 221 -9.40 -6.31 -9.06
C SER A 221 -9.59 -7.68 -8.42
N GLN A 222 -8.88 -8.70 -8.91
CA GLN A 222 -8.91 -10.04 -8.33
C GLN A 222 -8.25 -10.08 -6.95
N LYS A 223 -7.11 -9.41 -6.75
CA LYS A 223 -6.47 -9.27 -5.43
C LYS A 223 -7.40 -8.62 -4.41
N LEU A 224 -8.06 -7.53 -4.79
CA LEU A 224 -9.06 -6.84 -3.95
C LEU A 224 -10.25 -7.74 -3.61
N ARG A 225 -10.78 -8.47 -4.59
CA ARG A 225 -11.90 -9.40 -4.38
C ARG A 225 -11.53 -10.54 -3.45
N THR A 226 -10.37 -11.14 -3.63
CA THR A 226 -9.86 -12.22 -2.78
C THR A 226 -9.72 -11.76 -1.34
N GLY A 227 -9.05 -10.62 -1.09
CA GLY A 227 -8.95 -10.05 0.27
C GLY A 227 -10.31 -9.74 0.89
N GLY A 228 -11.23 -9.18 0.10
CA GLY A 228 -12.60 -8.91 0.54
C GLY A 228 -13.34 -10.18 0.96
N ASN A 229 -13.25 -11.25 0.16
CA ASN A 229 -13.86 -12.55 0.46
C ASN A 229 -13.25 -13.23 1.69
N MET A 230 -11.97 -12.97 1.96
CA MET A 230 -11.26 -13.47 3.15
C MET A 230 -11.50 -12.61 4.41
N GLY A 231 -12.23 -11.49 4.29
CA GLY A 231 -12.62 -10.66 5.43
C GLY A 231 -11.57 -9.61 5.85
N PHE A 232 -10.62 -9.26 4.98
CA PHE A 232 -9.70 -8.15 5.23
C PHE A 232 -10.47 -6.84 5.40
N ALA A 233 -10.04 -6.02 6.36
CA ALA A 233 -10.77 -4.81 6.75
C ALA A 233 -10.63 -3.70 5.70
N ALA A 234 -9.41 -3.52 5.19
CA ALA A 234 -9.08 -2.47 4.22
C ALA A 234 -8.06 -2.92 3.17
N ALA A 235 -7.94 -2.14 2.10
CA ALA A 235 -6.90 -2.27 1.09
C ALA A 235 -6.37 -0.89 0.68
N PHE A 236 -5.08 -0.80 0.38
CA PHE A 236 -4.38 0.43 0.02
C PHE A 236 -3.77 0.30 -1.38
N LEU A 237 -3.95 1.33 -2.20
CA LEU A 237 -3.26 1.50 -3.49
C LEU A 237 -2.54 2.84 -3.49
N MET A 238 -1.35 2.90 -4.09
CA MET A 238 -0.63 4.16 -4.31
C MET A 238 -1.12 4.81 -5.60
N TYR A 239 -1.65 6.05 -5.52
CA TYR A 239 -2.21 6.72 -6.70
C TYR A 239 -1.25 6.78 -7.91
N PRO A 240 0.03 7.14 -7.75
CA PRO A 240 0.96 7.21 -8.88
C PRO A 240 1.16 5.86 -9.59
N GLU A 241 0.97 4.74 -8.90
CA GLU A 241 1.17 3.40 -9.47
C GLU A 241 -0.02 2.95 -10.33
N VAL A 242 -1.22 3.38 -9.98
CA VAL A 242 -2.47 2.84 -10.54
C VAL A 242 -3.30 3.87 -11.29
N GLN A 243 -2.85 5.12 -11.44
CA GLN A 243 -3.63 6.22 -12.05
C GLN A 243 -4.29 5.83 -13.38
N ASP A 244 -3.55 5.18 -14.29
CA ASP A 244 -4.04 4.71 -15.59
C ASP A 244 -5.05 3.54 -15.50
N LEU A 245 -5.04 2.81 -14.38
CA LEU A 245 -5.94 1.68 -14.11
C LEU A 245 -7.19 2.08 -13.34
N LEU A 246 -7.20 3.23 -12.64
CA LEU A 246 -8.31 3.68 -11.80
C LEU A 246 -9.67 3.72 -12.52
N PRO A 247 -9.78 4.18 -13.80
CA PRO A 247 -11.06 4.15 -14.51
C PRO A 247 -11.65 2.74 -14.67
N LYS A 248 -10.80 1.71 -14.77
CA LYS A 248 -11.21 0.30 -14.84
C LYS A 248 -11.45 -0.31 -13.47
N LEU A 249 -10.63 0.04 -12.47
CA LEU A 249 -10.76 -0.44 -11.09
C LEU A 249 -12.01 0.12 -10.38
N PHE A 250 -12.34 1.38 -10.65
CA PHE A 250 -13.45 2.10 -10.04
C PHE A 250 -14.30 2.80 -11.11
N PRO A 251 -15.00 2.06 -11.97
CA PRO A 251 -15.80 2.65 -13.02
C PRO A 251 -16.88 3.54 -12.40
N GLY A 252 -16.85 4.83 -12.74
CA GLY A 252 -17.94 5.74 -12.38
C GLY A 252 -19.26 5.25 -12.97
N ARG A 253 -20.40 5.53 -12.33
CA ARG A 253 -21.68 5.47 -13.05
C ARG A 253 -21.55 6.44 -14.23
N ARG A 254 -21.81 5.97 -15.46
CA ARG A 254 -22.26 6.86 -16.53
C ARG A 254 -23.45 7.62 -15.94
N THR A 255 -23.31 8.93 -15.75
CA THR A 255 -24.43 9.83 -15.45
C THR A 255 -25.38 9.84 -16.63
#